data_AF-A0A636KGQ4-F1
#
_entry.id   AF-A0A636KGQ4-F1
#
_cell.length_a   1.000
_cell.length_b   1.000
_cell.length_c   1.000
_cell.angle_alpha   90.00
_cell.angle_beta   90.00
_cell.angle_gamma   90.00
#
_symmetry.space_group_name_H-M   'P 1'
#
loop_
_entity.id
_entity.type
_entity.pdbx_description
1 polymer ?
#
loop_
_entity_poly.entity_id
_entity_poly.type
_entity_poly.pdbx_seq_one_letter_code
_entity_poly.pdbx_strand_id
1 'polypeptide(L)'
;ADCSSDELTHIFIELFQSRFGNTLSCYPADNLANFFSQLHHLLFGHILYIEGIPCAFDIVLKSESQMNVYFDVSNGAIKNEFRPLSPGSILMWLNINRARHYCQERQKKLLFSIGILRPEWEYKRMWSTPYFTGKSIC
;
A
#
# COMPACT_ATOMS: atom_id res chain seq x y z
N ALA A 1 -9.09 -11.54 3.38
CA ALA A 1 -10.50 -11.45 2.98
C ALA A 1 -10.49 -11.26 1.48
N ASP A 2 -11.26 -12.06 0.75
CA ASP A 2 -11.42 -11.91 -0.69
C ASP A 2 -12.38 -10.75 -0.95
N CYS A 3 -11.91 -9.51 -0.74
CA CYS A 3 -12.65 -8.31 -1.12
C CYS A 3 -12.73 -8.26 -2.65
N SER A 4 -13.91 -7.93 -3.18
CA SER A 4 -14.09 -7.77 -4.62
C SER A 4 -13.36 -6.53 -5.13
N SER A 5 -13.04 -6.48 -6.42
CA SER A 5 -12.41 -5.30 -7.03
C SER A 5 -13.25 -4.03 -6.88
N ASP A 6 -14.57 -4.15 -6.89
CA ASP A 6 -15.50 -3.03 -6.67
C ASP A 6 -15.45 -2.54 -5.22
N GLU A 7 -15.39 -3.47 -4.25
CA GLU A 7 -15.27 -3.13 -2.83
C GLU A 7 -13.93 -2.43 -2.54
N LEU A 8 -12.82 -2.95 -3.09
CA LEU A 8 -11.49 -2.34 -2.99
C LEU A 8 -11.48 -0.93 -3.58
N THR A 9 -12.14 -0.73 -4.73
CA THR A 9 -12.27 0.56 -5.39
C THR A 9 -13.03 1.55 -4.52
N HIS A 10 -14.18 1.14 -3.98
CA HIS A 10 -15.00 1.98 -3.13
C HIS A 10 -14.25 2.41 -1.87
N ILE A 11 -13.65 1.44 -1.15
CA ILE A 11 -12.87 1.69 0.06
C ILE A 11 -11.71 2.66 -0.23
N PHE A 12 -10.94 2.40 -1.29
CA PHE A 12 -9.78 3.24 -1.59
C PHE A 12 -10.20 4.68 -1.93
N ILE A 13 -11.25 4.88 -2.72
CA ILE A 13 -11.75 6.21 -3.09
C ILE A 13 -12.25 6.96 -1.84
N GLU A 14 -13.05 6.32 -0.98
CA GLU A 14 -13.54 6.94 0.26
C GLU A 14 -12.38 7.41 1.13
N LEU A 15 -11.39 6.54 1.37
CA LEU A 15 -10.23 6.85 2.18
C LEU A 15 -9.34 7.91 1.51
N PHE A 16 -9.21 7.89 0.19
CA PHE A 16 -8.39 8.86 -0.55
C PHE A 16 -9.00 10.25 -0.44
N GLN A 17 -10.32 10.35 -0.65
CA GLN A 17 -11.07 11.60 -0.50
C GLN A 17 -11.02 12.10 0.94
N SER A 18 -11.17 11.22 1.94
CA SER A 18 -11.00 11.61 3.34
C SER A 18 -9.60 12.18 3.59
N ARG A 19 -8.53 11.52 3.09
CA ARG A 19 -7.14 11.94 3.29
C ARG A 19 -6.80 13.29 2.65
N PHE A 20 -7.17 13.47 1.39
CA PHE A 20 -6.68 14.56 0.53
C PHE A 20 -7.74 15.64 0.24
N GLY A 21 -9.02 15.37 0.48
CA GLY A 21 -10.11 16.27 0.12
C GLY A 21 -10.02 16.68 -1.35
N ASN A 22 -10.04 17.99 -1.61
CA ASN A 22 -9.94 18.57 -2.95
C ASN A 22 -8.50 18.94 -3.36
N THR A 23 -7.49 18.59 -2.57
CA THR A 23 -6.09 18.97 -2.87
C THR A 23 -5.48 18.13 -3.99
N LEU A 24 -6.00 16.92 -4.21
CA LEU A 24 -5.57 16.00 -5.26
C LEU A 24 -6.78 15.28 -5.83
N SER A 25 -6.84 15.15 -7.16
CA SER A 25 -7.84 14.31 -7.81
C SER A 25 -7.51 12.84 -7.61
N CYS A 26 -8.49 12.06 -7.16
CA CYS A 26 -8.38 10.60 -7.13
C CYS A 26 -8.39 10.02 -8.55
N TYR A 27 -7.95 8.78 -8.70
CA TYR A 27 -8.11 8.01 -9.93
C TYR A 27 -9.61 7.84 -10.27
N PRO A 28 -9.98 7.84 -11.57
CA PRO A 28 -11.33 7.50 -12.00
C PRO A 28 -11.72 6.10 -11.49
N ALA A 29 -12.96 5.96 -11.01
CA ALA A 29 -13.44 4.71 -10.41
C ALA A 29 -13.30 3.52 -11.36
N ASP A 30 -13.69 3.66 -12.63
CA ASP A 30 -13.59 2.59 -13.63
C ASP A 30 -12.14 2.13 -13.87
N ASN A 31 -11.19 3.07 -13.86
CA ASN A 31 -9.78 2.75 -14.01
C ASN A 31 -9.25 1.98 -12.79
N LEU A 32 -9.68 2.37 -11.60
CA LEU A 32 -9.26 1.72 -10.36
C LEU A 32 -9.90 0.34 -10.20
N ALA A 33 -11.16 0.18 -10.57
CA ALA A 33 -11.86 -1.10 -10.62
C ALA A 33 -11.20 -2.05 -11.63
N ASN A 34 -10.88 -1.55 -12.83
CA ASN A 34 -10.14 -2.33 -13.81
C ASN A 34 -8.74 -2.71 -13.29
N PHE A 35 -8.01 -1.78 -12.67
CA PHE A 35 -6.71 -2.06 -12.06
C PHE A 35 -6.81 -3.18 -11.00
N PHE A 36 -7.74 -3.08 -10.06
CA PHE A 36 -7.93 -4.10 -9.03
C PHE A 36 -8.44 -5.42 -9.60
N SER A 37 -9.21 -5.41 -10.68
CA SER A 37 -9.65 -6.64 -11.37
C SER A 37 -8.49 -7.35 -12.04
N GLN A 38 -7.69 -6.64 -12.84
CA GLN A 38 -6.57 -7.21 -13.59
C GLN A 38 -5.42 -7.66 -12.68
N LEU A 39 -5.16 -6.92 -11.60
CA LEU A 39 -4.01 -7.15 -10.73
C LEU A 39 -4.37 -7.73 -9.36
N HIS A 40 -5.60 -8.22 -9.16
CA HIS A 40 -6.06 -8.77 -7.88
C HIS A 40 -5.09 -9.82 -7.32
N HIS A 41 -4.62 -10.71 -8.19
CA HIS A 41 -3.67 -11.78 -7.89
C HIS A 41 -2.28 -11.29 -7.41
N LEU A 42 -1.94 -10.02 -7.65
CA LEU A 42 -0.72 -9.38 -7.16
C LEU A 42 -0.94 -8.61 -5.86
N LEU A 43 -2.19 -8.35 -5.46
CA LEU A 43 -2.47 -7.57 -4.25
C LEU A 43 -1.97 -8.30 -3.00
N PHE A 44 -1.43 -7.52 -2.08
CA PHE A 44 -0.89 -7.99 -0.83
C PHE A 44 -1.23 -7.03 0.31
N GLY A 45 -1.22 -7.56 1.53
CA GLY A 45 -1.33 -6.76 2.75
C GLY A 45 -2.72 -6.76 3.36
N HIS A 46 -3.03 -5.66 4.03
CA HIS A 46 -4.21 -5.51 4.89
C HIS A 46 -5.02 -4.26 4.54
N ILE A 47 -6.30 -4.31 4.89
CA ILE A 47 -7.16 -3.13 5.05
C ILE A 47 -7.49 -3.06 6.53
N LEU A 48 -7.32 -1.90 7.15
CA LEU A 48 -7.64 -1.70 8.56
C LEU A 48 -9.05 -1.19 8.72
N TYR A 49 -9.70 -1.68 9.77
CA TYR A 49 -11.05 -1.30 10.17
C TYR A 49 -11.06 -0.90 11.65
N ILE A 50 -11.85 0.11 11.98
CA ILE A 50 -12.19 0.48 13.35
C ILE A 50 -13.72 0.38 13.46
N GLU A 51 -14.20 -0.50 14.33
CA GLU A 51 -15.64 -0.75 14.52
C GLU A 51 -16.37 -1.09 13.19
N GLY A 52 -15.70 -1.84 12.30
CA GLY A 52 -16.24 -2.22 11.00
C GLY A 52 -16.12 -1.14 9.91
N ILE A 53 -15.60 0.05 10.24
CA ILE A 53 -15.39 1.15 9.28
C ILE A 53 -13.96 1.10 8.75
N PRO A 54 -13.73 1.04 7.42
CA PRO A 54 -12.38 1.07 6.87
C PRO A 54 -11.68 2.38 7.25
N CYS A 55 -10.42 2.30 7.66
CA CYS A 55 -9.66 3.45 8.15
C CYS A 55 -8.28 3.63 7.51
N ALA A 56 -7.70 2.58 6.93
CA ALA A 56 -6.46 2.67 6.16
C ALA A 56 -6.36 1.55 5.12
N PHE A 57 -5.86 1.89 3.94
CA PHE A 57 -5.60 0.96 2.86
C PHE A 57 -4.40 1.42 2.02
N ASP A 58 -3.39 0.57 1.94
CA ASP A 58 -2.24 0.71 1.05
C ASP A 58 -2.41 -0.26 -0.13
N ILE A 59 -2.28 0.24 -1.35
CA ILE A 59 -2.18 -0.61 -2.55
C ILE A 59 -0.76 -1.17 -2.57
N VAL A 60 -0.60 -2.38 -2.05
CA VAL A 60 0.67 -3.13 -2.08
C VAL A 60 0.61 -4.21 -3.15
N LEU A 61 1.45 -4.11 -4.16
CA LEU A 61 1.61 -5.12 -5.19
C LEU A 61 2.81 -6.02 -4.87
N LYS A 62 2.66 -7.33 -5.02
CA LYS A 62 3.69 -8.34 -4.79
C LYS A 62 4.07 -9.01 -6.10
N SER A 63 5.37 -9.04 -6.41
CA SER A 63 5.96 -9.85 -7.47
C SER A 63 7.03 -10.78 -6.90
N GLU A 64 7.12 -11.99 -7.42
CA GLU A 64 7.99 -13.04 -6.89
C GLU A 64 8.87 -13.64 -7.98
N SER A 65 10.18 -13.66 -7.71
CA SER A 65 11.21 -14.29 -8.53
C SER A 65 11.75 -15.54 -7.84
N GLN A 66 12.73 -16.22 -8.44
CA GLN A 66 13.39 -17.36 -7.80
C GLN A 66 14.05 -16.99 -6.46
N MET A 67 14.76 -15.85 -6.42
CA MET A 67 15.58 -15.46 -5.26
C MET A 67 14.93 -14.42 -4.34
N ASN A 68 14.02 -13.61 -4.87
CA ASN A 68 13.51 -12.43 -4.18
C ASN A 68 12.00 -12.31 -4.31
N VAL A 69 11.39 -11.65 -3.33
CA VAL A 69 10.02 -11.14 -3.43
C VAL A 69 10.07 -9.61 -3.33
N TYR A 70 9.48 -8.95 -4.31
CA TYR A 70 9.36 -7.50 -4.38
C TYR A 70 7.94 -7.07 -4.02
N PHE A 71 7.84 -6.09 -3.12
CA PHE A 71 6.59 -5.47 -2.71
C PHE A 71 6.67 -3.97 -3.03
N ASP A 72 5.67 -3.44 -3.73
CA ASP A 72 5.57 -2.03 -4.09
C ASP A 72 4.33 -1.41 -3.45
N VAL A 73 4.54 -0.40 -2.61
CA VAL A 73 3.45 0.43 -2.08
C VAL A 73 3.23 1.59 -3.04
N SER A 74 2.35 1.39 -4.02
CA SER A 74 2.13 2.36 -5.10
C SER A 74 1.36 3.59 -4.60
N ASN A 75 0.38 3.40 -3.72
CA ASN A 75 -0.37 4.49 -3.09
C ASN A 75 -1.02 4.02 -1.77
N GLY A 76 -1.35 4.97 -0.89
CA GLY A 76 -1.98 4.70 0.40
C GLY A 76 -3.01 5.75 0.78
N ALA A 77 -4.10 5.33 1.39
CA ALA A 77 -5.23 6.16 1.76
C ALA A 77 -5.61 5.91 3.22
N ILE A 78 -6.03 6.95 3.94
CA ILE A 78 -6.42 6.87 5.35
C ILE A 78 -7.66 7.73 5.61
N LYS A 79 -8.43 7.34 6.61
CA LYS A 79 -9.56 8.12 7.11
C LYS A 79 -9.07 9.17 8.10
N ASN A 80 -9.27 10.45 7.78
CA ASN A 80 -8.68 11.57 8.51
C ASN A 80 -9.16 11.66 9.97
N GLU A 81 -10.39 11.25 10.23
CA GLU A 81 -11.00 11.20 11.55
C GLU A 81 -10.20 10.30 12.50
N PHE A 82 -9.54 9.26 11.97
CA PHE A 82 -8.72 8.33 12.74
C PHE A 82 -7.23 8.68 12.75
N ARG A 83 -6.79 9.80 12.16
CA ARG A 83 -5.38 10.22 12.17
C ARG A 83 -4.70 10.20 13.55
N PRO A 84 -5.35 10.62 14.66
CA PRO A 84 -4.73 10.57 15.99
C PRO A 84 -4.29 9.16 16.40
N LEU A 85 -4.89 8.11 15.84
CA LEU A 85 -4.55 6.71 16.09
C LEU A 85 -3.44 6.19 15.17
N SER A 86 -2.93 7.01 14.26
CA SER A 86 -1.88 6.67 13.29
C SER A 86 -2.14 5.41 12.45
N PRO A 87 -3.35 5.24 11.86
CA PRO A 87 -3.73 3.99 11.18
C PRO A 87 -2.81 3.66 9.98
N GLY A 88 -2.30 4.68 9.28
CA GLY A 88 -1.32 4.47 8.20
C GLY A 88 0.01 3.86 8.69
N SER A 89 0.51 4.27 9.85
CA SER A 89 1.73 3.70 10.43
C SER A 89 1.50 2.27 10.92
N ILE A 90 0.34 2.01 11.54
CA ILE A 90 -0.04 0.65 11.96
C ILE A 90 -0.14 -0.27 10.74
N LEU A 91 -0.79 0.20 9.67
CA LEU A 91 -0.94 -0.56 8.43
C LEU A 91 0.42 -0.86 7.78
N MET A 92 1.30 0.14 7.67
CA MET A 92 2.65 -0.03 7.14
C MET A 92 3.43 -1.09 7.93
N TRP A 93 3.38 -1.03 9.27
CA TRP A 93 4.01 -2.03 10.14
C TRP A 93 3.46 -3.44 9.91
N LEU A 94 2.13 -3.59 9.83
CA LEU A 94 1.48 -4.88 9.55
C LEU A 94 1.89 -5.44 8.19
N ASN A 95 1.87 -4.61 7.14
CA ASN A 95 2.24 -5.01 5.78
C ASN A 95 3.72 -5.43 5.70
N ILE A 96 4.64 -4.68 6.32
CA ILE A 96 6.06 -5.03 6.36
C ILE A 96 6.29 -6.34 7.12
N ASN A 97 5.63 -6.56 8.26
CA ASN A 97 5.80 -7.81 9.02
C ASN A 97 5.22 -9.01 8.27
N ARG A 98 4.06 -8.85 7.63
CA ARG A 98 3.49 -9.89 6.76
C ARG A 98 4.45 -10.22 5.61
N ALA A 99 5.05 -9.21 4.97
CA ALA A 99 6.02 -9.41 3.90
C ALA A 99 7.29 -10.11 4.37
N ARG A 100 7.83 -9.74 5.54
CA ARG A 100 8.96 -10.43 6.19
C ARG A 100 8.66 -11.90 6.44
N HIS A 101 7.52 -12.19 7.05
CA HIS A 101 7.12 -13.56 7.34
C HIS A 101 6.96 -14.38 6.06
N TYR A 102 6.25 -13.84 5.05
CA TYR A 102 6.07 -14.48 3.74
C TYR A 102 7.40 -14.87 3.09
N CYS A 103 8.40 -13.97 3.15
CA CYS A 103 9.73 -14.20 2.60
C CYS A 103 10.54 -15.21 3.41
N GLN A 104 10.48 -15.14 4.75
CA GLN A 104 11.18 -16.05 5.65
C GLN A 104 10.73 -17.50 5.45
N GLU A 105 9.42 -17.75 5.39
CA GLU A 105 8.86 -19.09 5.14
C GLU A 105 9.34 -19.69 3.81
N ARG A 106 9.56 -18.84 2.80
CA ARG A 106 9.98 -19.25 1.45
C ARG A 106 11.49 -19.18 1.23
N GLN A 107 12.25 -18.78 2.25
CA GLN A 107 13.69 -18.55 2.17
C GLN A 107 14.09 -17.60 1.04
N LYS A 108 13.29 -16.56 0.80
CA LYS A 108 13.54 -15.54 -0.23
C LYS A 108 13.96 -14.21 0.38
N LYS A 109 14.74 -13.44 -0.37
CA LYS A 109 15.09 -12.07 0.04
C LYS A 109 13.88 -11.14 -0.10
N LEU A 110 13.66 -10.32 0.92
CA LEU A 110 12.64 -9.27 0.93
C LEU A 110 13.16 -8.01 0.25
N LEU A 111 12.39 -7.46 -0.68
CA LEU A 111 12.54 -6.11 -1.22
C LEU A 111 11.21 -5.38 -1.05
N PHE A 112 11.17 -4.31 -0.25
CA PHE A 112 9.94 -3.58 0.07
C PHE A 112 10.13 -2.09 -0.27
N SER A 113 9.47 -1.64 -1.33
CA SER A 113 9.51 -0.27 -1.83
C SER A 113 8.33 0.52 -1.29
N ILE A 114 8.60 1.65 -0.65
CA ILE A 114 7.60 2.65 -0.26
C ILE A 114 7.62 3.87 -1.18
N GLY A 115 8.14 3.70 -2.40
CA GLY A 115 8.24 4.73 -3.43
C GLY A 115 9.27 5.81 -3.15
N ILE A 116 9.18 6.91 -3.91
CA ILE A 116 10.14 8.02 -3.86
C ILE A 116 10.13 8.72 -2.49
N LEU A 117 11.32 9.14 -2.05
CA LEU A 117 11.51 10.04 -0.92
C LEU A 117 11.62 11.48 -1.43
N ARG A 118 10.75 12.36 -0.94
CA ARG A 118 10.81 13.81 -1.14
C ARG A 118 10.95 14.51 0.22
N PRO A 119 11.46 15.76 0.27
CA PRO A 119 11.62 16.49 1.52
C PRO A 119 10.33 16.58 2.36
N GLU A 120 9.16 16.64 1.72
CA GLU A 120 7.87 16.72 2.42
C GLU A 120 7.43 15.37 3.02
N TRP A 121 8.13 14.27 2.69
CA TRP A 121 7.80 12.89 3.07
C TRP A 121 8.89 12.23 3.92
N GLU A 122 9.61 13.03 4.72
CA GLU A 122 10.70 12.57 5.59
C GLU A 122 10.28 11.44 6.57
N TYR A 123 8.98 11.33 6.89
CA TYR A 123 8.45 10.22 7.70
C TYR A 123 8.80 8.82 7.13
N LYS A 124 9.04 8.70 5.82
CA LYS A 124 9.44 7.44 5.18
C LYS A 124 10.78 6.91 5.68
N ARG A 125 11.64 7.77 6.24
CA ARG A 125 12.92 7.37 6.85
C ARG A 125 12.75 6.54 8.12
N MET A 126 11.59 6.61 8.77
CA MET A 126 11.29 5.74 9.91
C MET A 126 11.18 4.26 9.50
N TRP A 127 10.88 3.99 8.23
CA TRP A 127 10.60 2.64 7.71
C TRP A 127 11.73 2.05 6.89
N SER A 128 12.56 2.90 6.27
CA SER A 128 13.61 2.45 5.35
C SER A 128 14.76 3.44 5.26
N THR A 129 15.95 2.91 4.97
CA THR A 129 17.08 3.71 4.50
C THR A 129 16.90 3.97 3.00
N PRO A 130 17.01 5.22 2.52
CA PRO A 130 16.87 5.51 1.10
C PRO A 130 17.93 4.81 0.26
N TYR A 131 17.53 4.28 -0.89
CA TYR A 131 18.41 3.63 -1.84
C TYR A 131 18.23 4.25 -3.23
N PHE A 132 19.30 4.79 -3.80
CA PHE A 132 19.26 5.40 -5.13
C PHE A 132 19.34 4.33 -6.21
N THR A 133 18.32 4.23 -7.06
CA THR A 133 18.20 3.19 -8.10
C THR A 133 18.71 3.65 -9.48
N GLY A 134 19.11 4.92 -9.63
CA GLY A 134 19.57 5.47 -10.91
C GLY A 134 18.47 5.55 -11.99
N LYS A 135 18.86 5.49 -13.27
CA LYS A 135 17.96 5.30 -14.40
C LYS A 135 17.87 3.79 -14.67
N SER A 136 16.81 3.15 -14.20
CA SER A 136 16.64 1.71 -14.37
C SER A 136 15.84 1.43 -15.65
N ILE A 137 16.46 0.73 -16.61
CA ILE A 137 15.77 -0.09 -17.60
C ILE A 137 16.28 -1.50 -17.31
N CYS A 138 15.37 -2.37 -16.87
CA CYS A 138 15.63 -3.79 -16.77
C CYS A 138 15.55 -4.41 -18.16
#